data_AF-A0A151TIR4-F1
#
_entry.id   AF-A0A151TIR4-F1
#
_cell.length_a   1.000
_cell.length_b   1.000
_cell.length_c   1.000
_cell.angle_alpha   90.00
_cell.angle_beta   90.00
_cell.angle_gamma   90.00
#
_symmetry.space_group_name_H-M   'P 1'
#
loop_
_entity.id
_entity.type
_entity.pdbx_description
1 polymer ?
#
loop_
_entity_poly.entity_id
_entity_poly.type
_entity_poly.pdbx_seq_one_letter_code
_entity_poly.pdbx_strand_id
1 'polypeptide(L)'
;MGRVIRAQRKGAGSVFKSHTHHRKGPARFRSLDFGERNGYLKGVVTDIIHDPGRGAPLAKVTFRHPFRYKKQNELFVAAEGLYTGQFIYCGKKATLVVGNVLPIRSIPEGAVICNVEHHVGDRGVFARASGDYAIVISHNPDNDTSRIKLPSGAKKIVPSGCRAMIGQVAGGGRTEKPLLKAGNAYHKFRKVGLIAARRTGRLRGQAAATAAKADKTS
;
A
#
# COMPACT_ATOMS: atom_id res chain seq x y z
N MET A 1 29.74 -29.70 6.33
CA MET A 1 29.02 -28.47 5.92
C MET A 1 27.88 -28.17 6.90
N GLY A 2 27.67 -26.92 7.29
CA GLY A 2 26.60 -26.54 8.25
C GLY A 2 25.20 -26.50 7.63
N ARG A 3 24.15 -26.58 8.46
CA ARG A 3 22.74 -26.54 8.02
C ARG A 3 22.34 -25.11 7.59
N VAL A 4 21.65 -24.99 6.45
CA VAL A 4 21.12 -23.71 5.93
C VAL A 4 20.12 -23.09 6.90
N ILE A 5 20.38 -21.87 7.34
CA ILE A 5 19.55 -21.19 8.34
C ILE A 5 18.22 -20.73 7.73
N ARG A 6 17.20 -20.54 8.58
CA ARG A 6 15.86 -20.10 8.14
C ARG A 6 15.90 -18.76 7.37
N ALA A 7 16.81 -17.86 7.72
CA ALA A 7 16.94 -16.56 7.04
C ALA A 7 17.26 -16.73 5.54
N GLN A 8 18.21 -17.62 5.21
CA GLN A 8 18.58 -17.95 3.84
C GLN A 8 17.44 -18.65 3.09
N ARG A 9 16.73 -19.58 3.76
CA ARG A 9 15.60 -20.32 3.16
C ARG A 9 14.43 -19.44 2.73
N LYS A 10 14.27 -18.22 3.26
CA LYS A 10 13.16 -17.32 2.89
C LYS A 10 13.22 -16.85 1.44
N GLY A 11 14.41 -16.76 0.84
CA GLY A 11 14.59 -16.32 -0.55
C GLY A 11 14.35 -17.41 -1.60
N ALA A 12 14.36 -18.69 -1.21
CA ALA A 12 14.33 -19.82 -2.14
C ALA A 12 12.96 -20.08 -2.79
N GLY A 13 11.90 -19.36 -2.39
CA GLY A 13 10.58 -19.49 -3.01
C GLY A 13 9.93 -20.86 -2.79
N SER A 14 10.07 -21.48 -1.61
CA SER A 14 9.37 -22.72 -1.25
C SER A 14 8.20 -22.45 -0.30
N VAL A 15 8.25 -22.96 0.94
CA VAL A 15 7.21 -22.77 1.97
C VAL A 15 7.02 -21.32 2.42
N PHE A 16 7.95 -20.42 2.04
CA PHE A 16 7.89 -18.99 2.33
C PHE A 16 7.29 -18.17 1.17
N LYS A 17 6.56 -18.77 0.22
CA LYS A 17 5.75 -17.99 -0.73
C LYS A 17 4.63 -17.24 -0.01
N SER A 18 4.18 -16.13 -0.58
CA SER A 18 3.00 -15.41 -0.10
C SER A 18 1.73 -16.20 -0.41
N HIS A 19 0.76 -16.18 0.51
CA HIS A 19 -0.55 -16.77 0.24
C HIS A 19 -1.41 -15.76 -0.53
N THR A 20 -1.54 -15.95 -1.84
CA THR A 20 -2.22 -15.00 -2.73
C THR A 20 -3.60 -15.45 -3.21
N HIS A 21 -4.00 -16.69 -2.97
CA HIS A 21 -5.23 -17.30 -3.51
C HIS A 21 -6.51 -16.46 -3.31
N HIS A 22 -6.68 -15.84 -2.14
CA HIS A 22 -7.88 -15.03 -1.84
C HIS A 22 -7.67 -13.52 -2.00
N ARG A 23 -6.50 -13.08 -2.49
CA ARG A 23 -6.23 -11.65 -2.74
C ARG A 23 -7.14 -11.16 -3.85
N LYS A 24 -7.72 -9.97 -3.67
CA LYS A 24 -8.67 -9.38 -4.61
C LYS A 24 -8.00 -8.77 -5.84
N GLY A 25 -6.73 -8.41 -5.71
CA GLY A 25 -5.90 -7.90 -6.80
C GLY A 25 -4.89 -6.87 -6.32
N PRO A 26 -4.01 -6.41 -7.22
CA PRO A 26 -3.07 -5.35 -6.91
C PRO A 26 -3.83 -4.03 -6.76
N ALA A 27 -3.73 -3.43 -5.57
CA ALA A 27 -4.19 -2.06 -5.40
C ALA A 27 -3.20 -1.11 -6.10
N ARG A 28 -3.66 -0.26 -7.01
CA ARG A 28 -2.82 0.64 -7.81
C ARG A 28 -3.70 1.72 -8.44
N PHE A 29 -3.13 2.90 -8.68
CA PHE A 29 -3.82 3.91 -9.49
C PHE A 29 -4.08 3.41 -10.90
N ARG A 30 -4.84 4.16 -11.71
CA ARG A 30 -4.99 3.86 -13.14
C ARG A 30 -3.64 4.01 -13.87
N SER A 31 -3.54 3.43 -15.05
CA SER A 31 -2.47 3.77 -15.99
C SER A 31 -2.49 5.27 -16.30
N LEU A 32 -1.33 5.91 -16.30
CA LEU A 32 -1.21 7.33 -16.59
C LEU A 32 -1.45 7.59 -18.09
N ASP A 33 -2.64 8.06 -18.43
CA ASP A 33 -3.08 8.39 -19.79
C ASP A 33 -3.14 9.90 -20.05
N PHE A 34 -3.48 10.29 -21.29
CA PHE A 34 -3.59 11.68 -21.69
C PHE A 34 -4.59 12.48 -20.86
N GLY A 35 -5.73 11.86 -20.51
CA GLY A 35 -6.78 12.53 -19.75
C GLY A 35 -6.35 12.86 -18.32
N GLU A 36 -5.57 11.98 -17.68
CA GLU A 36 -5.04 12.23 -16.34
C GLU A 36 -3.87 13.24 -16.33
N ARG A 37 -3.03 13.25 -17.39
CA ARG A 37 -1.91 14.22 -17.52
C ARG A 37 -2.39 15.65 -17.75
N ASN A 38 -3.39 15.85 -18.61
CA ASN A 38 -3.78 17.18 -19.09
C ASN A 38 -5.11 17.69 -18.50
N GLY A 39 -5.95 16.78 -17.98
CA GLY A 39 -7.27 17.10 -17.46
C GLY A 39 -7.56 16.35 -16.16
N TYR A 40 -8.75 15.78 -16.09
CA TYR A 40 -9.16 14.86 -15.04
C TYR A 40 -10.06 13.78 -15.64
N LEU A 41 -10.10 12.61 -15.00
CA LEU A 41 -11.14 11.61 -15.23
C LEU A 41 -11.96 11.40 -13.97
N LYS A 42 -13.25 11.20 -14.18
CA LYS A 42 -14.22 10.86 -13.14
C LYS A 42 -14.37 9.35 -13.05
N GLY A 43 -14.25 8.81 -11.84
CA GLY A 43 -14.56 7.43 -11.49
C GLY A 43 -15.61 7.38 -10.39
N VAL A 44 -16.33 6.26 -10.30
CA VAL A 44 -17.29 6.00 -9.21
C VAL A 44 -16.72 4.93 -8.31
N VAL A 45 -16.72 5.16 -7.00
CA VAL A 45 -16.49 4.10 -6.02
C VAL A 45 -17.68 3.17 -6.03
N THR A 46 -17.55 1.99 -6.62
CA THR A 46 -18.65 1.03 -6.69
C THR A 46 -18.83 0.28 -5.37
N ASP A 47 -17.71 0.00 -4.69
CA ASP A 47 -17.71 -0.89 -3.54
C ASP A 47 -16.40 -0.70 -2.74
N ILE A 48 -16.46 -0.88 -1.41
CA ILE A 48 -15.30 -0.82 -0.52
C ILE A 48 -15.15 -2.18 0.15
N ILE A 49 -14.09 -2.90 -0.20
CA ILE A 49 -13.90 -4.32 0.12
C ILE A 49 -12.70 -4.57 1.02
N HIS A 50 -12.79 -5.63 1.81
CA HIS A 50 -11.64 -6.18 2.52
C HIS A 50 -10.80 -7.09 1.61
N ASP A 51 -9.50 -6.80 1.49
CA ASP A 51 -8.52 -7.67 0.84
C ASP A 51 -7.81 -8.55 1.89
N PRO A 52 -7.99 -9.89 1.88
CA PRO A 52 -7.40 -10.76 2.87
C PRO A 52 -5.88 -10.60 2.98
N GLY A 53 -5.39 -10.33 4.19
CA GLY A 53 -3.96 -10.11 4.44
C GLY A 53 -3.48 -8.67 4.15
N ARG A 54 -4.40 -7.74 3.88
CA ARG A 54 -4.18 -6.29 3.92
C ARG A 54 -4.92 -5.71 5.13
N GLY A 55 -4.31 -4.73 5.79
CA GLY A 55 -4.97 -3.98 6.86
C GLY A 55 -5.93 -2.91 6.33
N ALA A 56 -5.51 -2.21 5.28
CA ALA A 56 -6.29 -1.17 4.63
C ALA A 56 -7.40 -1.76 3.74
N PRO A 57 -8.61 -1.21 3.73
CA PRO A 57 -9.62 -1.58 2.76
C PRO A 57 -9.24 -1.13 1.35
N LEU A 58 -9.82 -1.78 0.34
CA LEU A 58 -9.67 -1.41 -1.06
C LEU A 58 -10.97 -0.80 -1.58
N ALA A 59 -10.86 0.28 -2.35
CA ALA A 59 -11.97 0.85 -3.09
C ALA A 59 -11.96 0.29 -4.51
N LYS A 60 -13.06 -0.35 -4.95
CA LYS A 60 -13.29 -0.65 -6.35
C LYS A 60 -13.78 0.63 -7.03
N VAL A 61 -12.97 1.17 -7.94
CA VAL A 61 -13.31 2.39 -8.67
C VAL A 61 -13.54 2.04 -10.13
N THR A 62 -14.71 2.39 -10.64
CA THR A 62 -15.08 2.19 -12.03
C THR A 62 -14.94 3.48 -12.80
N PHE A 63 -14.07 3.49 -13.79
CA PHE A 63 -13.86 4.57 -14.75
C PHE A 63 -14.49 4.22 -16.10
N ARG A 64 -14.83 5.23 -16.88
CA ARG A 64 -15.12 5.06 -18.30
C ARG A 64 -13.81 5.04 -19.09
N HIS A 65 -13.65 4.07 -19.98
CA HIS A 65 -12.48 4.00 -20.84
C HIS A 65 -12.47 5.21 -21.81
N PRO A 66 -11.35 5.94 -21.95
CA PRO A 66 -11.30 7.16 -22.76
C PRO A 66 -11.51 6.88 -24.26
N PHE A 67 -10.95 5.78 -24.79
CA PHE A 67 -10.96 5.49 -26.23
C PHE A 67 -11.98 4.45 -26.71
N ARG A 68 -12.68 3.74 -25.82
CA ARG A 68 -13.54 2.59 -26.18
C ARG A 68 -14.79 2.61 -25.32
N TYR A 69 -15.90 2.06 -25.82
CA TYR A 69 -17.11 1.86 -25.02
C TYR A 69 -16.93 0.68 -24.05
N LYS A 70 -16.16 0.91 -22.98
CA LYS A 70 -15.85 -0.09 -21.95
C LYS A 70 -15.72 0.59 -20.59
N LYS A 71 -16.09 -0.13 -19.53
CA LYS A 71 -15.81 0.25 -18.14
C LYS A 71 -14.45 -0.32 -17.71
N GLN A 72 -13.60 0.51 -17.11
CA GLN A 72 -12.33 0.10 -16.52
C GLN A 72 -12.47 0.06 -15.01
N ASN A 73 -12.35 -1.13 -14.42
CA ASN A 73 -12.41 -1.32 -12.98
C ASN A 73 -10.98 -1.36 -12.43
N GLU A 74 -10.69 -0.49 -11.47
CA GLU A 74 -9.41 -0.40 -10.80
C GLU A 74 -9.60 -0.59 -9.29
N LEU A 75 -8.56 -1.10 -8.63
CA LEU A 75 -8.54 -1.29 -7.19
C LEU A 75 -7.65 -0.23 -6.57
N PHE A 76 -8.22 0.72 -5.85
CA PHE A 76 -7.46 1.76 -5.16
C PHE A 76 -7.29 1.37 -3.69
N VAL A 77 -6.25 1.91 -3.06
CA VAL A 77 -6.22 1.96 -1.59
C VAL A 77 -7.29 2.96 -1.17
N ALA A 78 -8.14 2.60 -0.21
CA ALA A 78 -9.18 3.51 0.24
C ALA A 78 -8.57 4.58 1.18
N ALA A 79 -8.79 5.85 0.85
CA ALA A 79 -8.62 6.94 1.81
C ALA A 79 -9.75 6.91 2.85
N GLU A 80 -9.45 7.39 4.05
CA GLU A 80 -10.44 7.56 5.10
C GLU A 80 -11.51 8.56 4.67
N GLY A 81 -12.78 8.27 4.97
CA GLY A 81 -13.92 9.07 4.53
C GLY A 81 -14.43 8.76 3.11
N LEU A 82 -13.80 7.86 2.35
CA LEU A 82 -14.38 7.37 1.10
C LEU A 82 -15.67 6.58 1.35
N TYR A 83 -16.68 6.78 0.51
CA TYR A 83 -17.95 6.06 0.55
C TYR A 83 -18.37 5.51 -0.83
N THR A 84 -19.24 4.51 -0.83
CA THR A 84 -19.80 3.92 -2.07
C THR A 84 -20.71 4.91 -2.79
N GLY A 85 -20.59 5.02 -4.10
CA GLY A 85 -21.27 6.01 -4.93
C GLY A 85 -20.52 7.33 -5.07
N GLN A 86 -19.47 7.56 -4.27
CA GLN A 86 -18.66 8.78 -4.36
C GLN A 86 -17.95 8.87 -5.71
N PHE A 87 -17.90 10.09 -6.25
CA PHE A 87 -17.07 10.39 -7.41
C PHE A 87 -15.64 10.72 -7.00
N ILE A 88 -14.68 10.03 -7.60
CA ILE A 88 -13.25 10.30 -7.49
C ILE A 88 -12.78 10.93 -8.78
N TYR A 89 -12.04 12.03 -8.66
CA TYR A 89 -11.41 12.73 -9.77
C TYR A 89 -9.91 12.46 -9.77
N CYS A 90 -9.38 12.01 -10.91
CA CYS A 90 -7.97 11.70 -11.09
C CYS A 90 -7.38 12.55 -12.21
N GLY A 91 -6.42 13.42 -11.90
CA GLY A 91 -5.64 14.15 -12.89
C GLY A 91 -5.18 15.53 -12.44
N LYS A 92 -4.46 16.24 -13.32
CA LYS A 92 -3.88 17.56 -13.06
C LYS A 92 -4.91 18.64 -12.71
N LYS A 93 -6.09 18.58 -13.32
CA LYS A 93 -7.19 19.55 -13.11
C LYS A 93 -8.24 19.06 -12.11
N ALA A 94 -7.98 17.98 -11.38
CA ALA A 94 -8.90 17.51 -10.35
C ALA A 94 -8.91 18.49 -9.16
N THR A 95 -10.02 18.51 -8.42
CA THR A 95 -10.16 19.35 -7.24
C THR A 95 -9.47 18.72 -6.02
N LEU A 96 -9.02 19.55 -5.08
CA LEU A 96 -8.38 19.11 -3.84
C LEU A 96 -9.42 18.61 -2.82
N VAL A 97 -9.91 17.40 -3.03
CA VAL A 97 -10.88 16.72 -2.16
C VAL A 97 -10.34 15.35 -1.76
N VAL A 98 -10.69 14.89 -0.56
CA VAL A 98 -10.29 13.58 -0.04
C VAL A 98 -10.67 12.47 -1.02
N GLY A 99 -9.72 11.58 -1.32
CA GLY A 99 -9.89 10.49 -2.28
C GLY A 99 -9.54 10.84 -3.73
N ASN A 100 -9.48 12.12 -4.09
CA ASN A 100 -9.00 12.53 -5.42
C ASN A 100 -7.50 12.27 -5.58
N VAL A 101 -7.09 12.04 -6.83
CA VAL A 101 -5.70 11.75 -7.18
C VAL A 101 -5.16 12.87 -8.04
N LEU A 102 -4.12 13.55 -7.55
CA LEU A 102 -3.51 14.71 -8.18
C LEU A 102 -1.99 14.52 -8.29
N PRO A 103 -1.33 15.18 -9.25
CA PRO A 103 0.12 15.30 -9.22
C PRO A 103 0.55 16.14 -8.01
N ILE A 104 1.67 15.78 -7.37
CA ILE A 104 2.13 16.43 -6.14
C ILE A 104 2.32 17.93 -6.32
N ARG A 105 2.75 18.42 -7.49
CA ARG A 105 2.86 19.87 -7.78
C ARG A 105 1.58 20.68 -7.56
N SER A 106 0.42 20.04 -7.67
CA SER A 106 -0.88 20.71 -7.57
C SER A 106 -1.46 20.64 -6.15
N ILE A 107 -0.77 19.96 -5.24
CA ILE A 107 -1.19 19.75 -3.85
C ILE A 107 -0.44 20.79 -3.00
N PRO A 108 -1.11 21.53 -2.10
CA PRO A 108 -0.45 22.52 -1.27
C PRO A 108 0.50 21.87 -0.24
N GLU A 109 1.48 22.65 0.18
CA GLU A 109 2.39 22.27 1.27
C GLU A 109 1.59 22.04 2.57
N GLY A 110 2.04 21.11 3.39
CA GLY A 110 1.34 20.67 4.60
C GLY A 110 0.18 19.70 4.36
N ALA A 111 -0.25 19.48 3.11
CA ALA A 111 -1.33 18.54 2.83
C ALA A 111 -0.97 17.10 3.17
N VAL A 112 -1.97 16.37 3.67
CA VAL A 112 -1.91 14.94 3.97
C VAL A 112 -2.27 14.15 2.72
N ILE A 113 -1.38 13.25 2.32
CA ILE A 113 -1.51 12.44 1.12
C ILE A 113 -1.21 10.96 1.38
N CYS A 114 -1.76 10.07 0.56
CA CYS A 114 -1.50 8.64 0.60
C CYS A 114 -1.30 8.04 -0.80
N ASN A 115 -0.84 6.78 -0.83
CA ASN A 115 -0.56 6.03 -2.05
C ASN A 115 0.35 6.76 -3.05
N VAL A 116 1.38 7.47 -2.57
CA VAL A 116 2.24 8.35 -3.37
C VAL A 116 3.14 7.56 -4.31
N GLU A 117 3.33 8.03 -5.55
CA GLU A 117 4.29 7.47 -6.50
C GLU A 117 5.76 7.78 -6.15
N HIS A 118 6.67 6.89 -6.52
CA HIS A 118 8.12 7.14 -6.40
C HIS A 118 8.67 7.75 -7.69
N HIS A 119 8.29 7.16 -8.82
CA HIS A 119 8.45 7.71 -10.16
C HIS A 119 7.08 7.90 -10.80
N VAL A 120 7.02 8.84 -11.74
CA VAL A 120 5.79 9.20 -12.44
C VAL A 120 5.24 7.99 -13.17
N GLY A 121 4.03 7.56 -12.80
CA GLY A 121 3.36 6.41 -13.44
C GLY A 121 3.57 5.06 -12.75
N ASP A 122 4.25 4.98 -11.60
CA ASP A 122 4.43 3.75 -10.81
C ASP A 122 3.10 3.20 -10.22
N ARG A 123 2.01 3.97 -10.33
CA ARG A 123 0.66 3.63 -9.86
C ARG A 123 0.55 3.46 -8.33
N GLY A 124 1.45 4.08 -7.58
CA GLY A 124 1.41 4.23 -6.12
C GLY A 124 2.31 3.25 -5.34
N VAL A 125 3.21 3.81 -4.53
CA VAL A 125 4.29 3.06 -3.83
C VAL A 125 4.32 3.37 -2.33
N PHE A 126 4.33 4.64 -1.93
CA PHE A 126 4.48 5.07 -0.53
C PHE A 126 3.15 5.28 0.19
N ALA A 127 3.17 5.22 1.53
CA ALA A 127 2.03 5.47 2.41
C ALA A 127 0.77 4.67 2.00
N ARG A 128 0.87 3.34 2.07
CA ARG A 128 -0.16 2.39 1.60
C ARG A 128 -0.71 1.47 2.69
N ALA A 129 -0.09 1.46 3.87
CA ALA A 129 -0.58 0.66 4.98
C ALA A 129 -1.77 1.35 5.65
N SER A 130 -2.54 0.58 6.42
CA SER A 130 -3.70 1.10 7.15
C SER A 130 -3.30 2.18 8.15
N GLY A 131 -3.85 3.39 8.02
CA GLY A 131 -3.51 4.54 8.86
C GLY A 131 -2.21 5.25 8.46
N ASP A 132 -1.51 4.83 7.42
CA ASP A 132 -0.34 5.56 6.94
C ASP A 132 -0.77 6.81 6.16
N TYR A 133 0.06 7.85 6.26
CA TYR A 133 0.01 9.03 5.42
C TYR A 133 1.42 9.57 5.19
N ALA A 134 1.56 10.36 4.14
CA ALA A 134 2.71 11.21 3.89
C ALA A 134 2.26 12.67 3.93
N ILE A 135 3.21 13.58 4.17
CA ILE A 135 2.96 15.02 4.18
C ILE A 135 3.79 15.66 3.08
N VAL A 136 3.18 16.53 2.29
CA VAL A 136 3.92 17.40 1.36
C VAL A 136 4.66 18.46 2.18
N ILE A 137 5.99 18.47 2.13
CA ILE A 137 6.80 19.44 2.89
C ILE A 137 6.98 20.71 2.06
N SER A 138 7.52 20.58 0.86
CA SER A 138 7.81 21.73 0.01
C SER A 138 7.89 21.35 -1.46
N HIS A 139 7.64 22.33 -2.33
CA HIS A 139 7.86 22.20 -3.76
C HIS A 139 9.11 22.98 -4.19
N ASN A 140 9.92 22.37 -5.06
CA ASN A 140 11.00 23.05 -5.74
C ASN A 140 10.60 23.18 -7.24
N PRO A 141 10.19 24.37 -7.69
CA PRO A 141 9.78 24.60 -9.07
C PRO A 141 10.97 24.53 -10.06
N ASP A 142 12.18 24.89 -9.64
CA ASP A 142 13.36 24.95 -10.51
C ASP A 142 13.79 23.55 -10.98
N ASN A 143 13.79 22.60 -10.05
CA ASN A 143 14.18 21.21 -10.30
C ASN A 143 12.99 20.27 -10.54
N ASP A 144 11.78 20.81 -10.61
CA ASP A 144 10.55 20.07 -10.83
C ASP A 144 10.36 18.87 -9.86
N THR A 145 10.81 19.07 -8.61
CA THR A 145 10.81 18.06 -7.53
C THR A 145 10.06 18.54 -6.30
N SER A 146 9.50 17.60 -5.55
CA SER A 146 8.74 17.85 -4.34
C SER A 146 9.32 17.02 -3.20
N ARG A 147 9.39 17.62 -2.01
CA ARG A 147 9.84 16.94 -0.80
C ARG A 147 8.63 16.45 -0.03
N ILE A 148 8.62 15.16 0.29
CA ILE A 148 7.56 14.52 1.08
C ILE A 148 8.14 13.94 2.38
N LYS A 149 7.36 13.99 3.45
CA LYS A 149 7.61 13.25 4.69
C LYS A 149 6.93 11.90 4.59
N LEU A 150 7.69 10.81 4.69
CA LEU A 150 7.15 9.45 4.71
C LEU A 150 6.60 9.09 6.09
N PRO A 151 5.76 8.03 6.20
CA PRO A 151 5.26 7.53 7.49
C PRO A 151 6.38 7.16 8.49
N SER A 152 7.56 6.80 7.99
CA SER A 152 8.75 6.53 8.82
C SER A 152 9.39 7.77 9.43
N GLY A 153 8.93 8.98 9.06
CA GLY A 153 9.54 10.25 9.41
C GLY A 153 10.65 10.70 8.45
N ALA A 154 11.15 9.81 7.58
CA ALA A 154 12.18 10.14 6.60
C ALA A 154 11.65 11.15 5.56
N LYS A 155 12.47 12.16 5.26
CA LYS A 155 12.20 13.11 4.17
C LYS A 155 12.72 12.51 2.87
N LYS A 156 11.89 12.49 1.84
CA LYS A 156 12.23 11.97 0.52
C LYS A 156 11.90 12.99 -0.56
N ILE A 157 12.76 13.10 -1.56
CA ILE A 157 12.53 13.93 -2.74
C ILE A 157 11.93 13.01 -3.83
N VAL A 158 10.84 13.47 -4.45
CA VAL A 158 10.15 12.79 -5.55
C VAL A 158 9.89 13.77 -6.69
N PRO A 159 9.81 13.32 -7.95
CA PRO A 159 9.40 14.20 -9.05
C PRO A 159 8.02 14.81 -8.80
N SER A 160 7.86 16.10 -9.06
CA SER A 160 6.60 16.84 -8.80
C SER A 160 5.43 16.39 -9.69
N GLY A 161 5.72 15.65 -10.78
CA GLY A 161 4.72 14.99 -11.62
C GLY A 161 4.17 13.68 -11.06
N CYS A 162 4.74 13.16 -9.96
CA CYS A 162 4.25 11.94 -9.31
C CYS A 162 2.84 12.15 -8.78
N ARG A 163 2.00 11.11 -8.85
CA ARG A 163 0.63 11.15 -8.35
C ARG A 163 0.56 10.80 -6.87
N ALA A 164 -0.39 11.43 -6.19
CA ALA A 164 -0.76 11.13 -4.81
C ALA A 164 -2.27 11.24 -4.64
N MET A 165 -2.83 10.44 -3.72
CA MET A 165 -4.22 10.56 -3.31
C MET A 165 -4.31 11.49 -2.10
N ILE A 166 -5.29 12.39 -2.08
CA ILE A 166 -5.52 13.29 -0.94
C ILE A 166 -6.13 12.49 0.22
N GLY A 167 -5.58 12.69 1.43
CA GLY A 167 -6.05 12.07 2.66
C GLY A 167 -5.14 10.96 3.19
N GLN A 168 -5.53 10.38 4.34
CA GLN A 168 -4.87 9.26 5.00
C GLN A 168 -5.49 7.93 4.56
N VAL A 169 -4.72 6.84 4.61
CA VAL A 169 -5.25 5.50 4.32
C VAL A 169 -6.22 5.03 5.42
N ALA A 170 -7.39 4.55 5.02
CA ALA A 170 -8.40 4.04 5.93
C ALA A 170 -7.95 2.82 6.77
N GLY A 171 -8.65 2.61 7.89
CA GLY A 171 -8.39 1.50 8.81
C GLY A 171 -7.24 1.75 9.79
N GLY A 172 -6.94 3.02 10.08
CA GLY A 172 -6.01 3.42 11.14
C GLY A 172 -6.39 2.85 12.52
N GLY A 173 -5.46 2.90 13.47
CA GLY A 173 -5.69 2.43 14.85
C GLY A 173 -5.73 0.92 15.05
N ARG A 174 -5.72 0.10 13.97
CA ARG A 174 -5.71 -1.37 14.05
C ARG A 174 -4.50 -1.94 14.81
N THR A 175 -3.42 -1.17 14.97
CA THR A 175 -2.21 -1.56 15.71
C THR A 175 -2.31 -1.33 17.20
N GLU A 176 -3.18 -0.41 17.65
CA GLU A 176 -3.32 -0.04 19.06
C GLU A 176 -3.94 -1.18 19.88
N LYS A 177 -4.88 -1.93 19.27
CA LYS A 177 -5.48 -3.08 19.93
C LYS A 177 -4.49 -4.24 20.08
N PRO A 178 -4.17 -4.70 21.31
CA PRO A 178 -3.31 -5.86 21.51
C PRO A 178 -4.01 -7.15 21.01
N LEU A 179 -3.23 -8.09 20.46
CA LEU A 179 -3.78 -9.34 19.90
C LEU A 179 -4.24 -10.33 20.97
N LEU A 180 -3.71 -10.20 22.20
CA LEU A 180 -3.95 -11.02 23.40
C LEU A 180 -3.66 -12.52 23.21
N LYS A 181 -4.39 -13.22 22.35
CA LYS A 181 -4.29 -14.65 22.11
C LYS A 181 -3.33 -14.99 20.97
N ALA A 182 -2.57 -16.07 21.13
CA ALA A 182 -1.69 -16.61 20.09
C ALA A 182 -2.47 -17.04 18.83
N GLY A 183 -3.68 -17.57 18.99
CA GLY A 183 -4.56 -17.96 17.88
C GLY A 183 -4.91 -16.79 16.94
N ASN A 184 -5.11 -15.59 17.49
CA ASN A 184 -5.37 -14.38 16.68
C ASN A 184 -4.15 -14.05 15.80
N ALA A 185 -2.94 -14.19 16.35
CA ALA A 185 -1.72 -14.02 15.58
C ALA A 185 -1.58 -15.09 14.49
N TYR A 186 -1.91 -16.35 14.80
CA TYR A 186 -1.91 -17.44 13.83
C TYR A 186 -2.83 -17.13 12.63
N HIS A 187 -4.10 -16.79 12.86
CA HIS A 187 -5.04 -16.49 11.76
C HIS A 187 -4.63 -15.26 10.95
N LYS A 188 -4.06 -14.23 11.61
CA LYS A 188 -3.51 -13.04 10.94
C LYS A 188 -2.38 -13.40 9.96
N PHE A 189 -1.38 -14.16 10.40
CA PHE A 189 -0.24 -14.51 9.54
C PHE A 189 -0.57 -15.62 8.54
N ARG A 190 -1.54 -16.49 8.83
CA ARG A 190 -2.03 -17.51 7.88
C ARG A 190 -2.52 -16.91 6.56
N LYS A 191 -3.07 -15.69 6.57
CA LYS A 191 -3.54 -15.00 5.36
C LYS A 191 -2.43 -14.36 4.53
N VAL A 192 -1.25 -14.09 5.10
CA VAL A 192 -0.11 -13.48 4.39
C VAL A 192 0.91 -14.54 3.96
N GLY A 193 1.03 -15.61 4.73
CA GLY A 193 2.03 -16.67 4.55
C GLY A 193 3.17 -16.58 5.56
N LEU A 194 3.96 -17.65 5.64
CA LEU A 194 5.07 -17.80 6.60
C LEU A 194 6.20 -16.78 6.37
N ILE A 195 6.25 -16.14 5.20
CA ILE A 195 7.22 -15.08 4.92
C ILE A 195 7.10 -13.90 5.88
N ALA A 196 5.86 -13.52 6.18
CA ALA A 196 5.50 -12.40 7.05
C ALA A 196 5.33 -12.80 8.52
N ALA A 197 5.33 -14.11 8.83
CA ALA A 197 5.30 -14.61 10.19
C ALA A 197 6.57 -14.19 10.94
N ARG A 198 6.50 -13.05 11.63
CA ARG A 198 7.59 -12.55 12.49
C ARG A 198 7.54 -13.17 13.90
N ARG A 199 6.35 -13.51 14.40
CA ARG A 199 6.12 -13.97 15.79
C ARG A 199 5.51 -15.38 15.93
N THR A 200 4.69 -15.86 15.00
CA THR A 200 4.06 -17.18 15.13
C THR A 200 5.08 -18.30 14.93
N GLY A 201 5.27 -19.13 15.96
CA GLY A 201 6.14 -20.32 15.92
C GLY A 201 7.63 -20.04 15.73
N ARG A 202 8.13 -18.84 16.11
CA ARG A 202 9.56 -18.52 15.98
C ARG A 202 10.36 -19.13 17.13
N LEU A 203 11.12 -20.17 16.83
CA LEU A 203 12.21 -20.62 17.69
C LEU A 203 13.30 -19.53 17.78
N ARG A 204 13.75 -19.25 19.00
CA ARG A 204 14.93 -18.41 19.25
C ARG A 204 16.17 -19.16 18.76
N GLY A 205 17.17 -18.43 18.25
CA GLY A 205 18.38 -19.04 17.67
C GLY A 205 19.12 -19.95 18.64
N GLN A 206 19.19 -19.55 19.91
CA GLN A 206 19.76 -20.36 21.00
C GLN A 206 19.02 -21.70 21.15
N ALA A 207 17.69 -21.69 21.25
CA ALA A 207 16.88 -22.91 21.37
C ALA A 207 17.06 -23.86 20.17
N ALA A 208 17.21 -23.33 18.96
CA ALA A 208 17.47 -24.15 17.77
C ALA A 208 18.88 -24.77 17.79
N ALA A 209 19.88 -24.08 18.33
CA ALA A 209 21.23 -24.60 18.47
C ALA A 209 21.31 -25.71 19.52
N THR A 210 20.59 -25.56 20.64
CA THR A 210 20.49 -26.59 21.70
C THR A 210 19.81 -27.86 21.17
N ALA A 211 18.68 -27.72 20.47
CA ALA A 211 17.99 -28.86 19.86
C ALA A 211 18.87 -29.58 18.81
N ALA A 212 19.58 -28.83 17.97
CA ALA A 212 20.47 -29.42 16.97
C ALA A 212 21.72 -30.09 17.55
N LYS A 213 22.13 -29.74 18.78
CA LYS A 213 23.18 -30.46 19.52
C LYS A 213 22.64 -31.76 20.12
N ALA A 214 21.44 -31.74 20.68
CA ALA A 214 20.78 -32.93 21.24
C ALA A 214 20.56 -34.04 20.19
N ASP A 215 20.10 -33.68 18.99
CA ASP A 215 19.92 -34.61 17.86
C ASP A 215 21.23 -35.24 17.34
N LYS A 216 22.40 -34.66 17.66
CA LYS A 216 23.71 -35.19 17.24
C LYS A 216 24.35 -36.12 18.27
N THR A 217 23.84 -36.10 19.49
CA THR A 217 24.34 -36.91 20.62
C THR A 217 23.52 -38.17 20.86
N SER A 218 22.42 -38.36 20.11
CA SER A 218 21.59 -39.58 20.02
C SER A 218 21.90 -40.33 18.73
#